data_AF-A0A1C7M6A6-F1
#
_entry.id   AF-A0A1C7M6A6-F1
#
_cell.length_a   1.000
_cell.length_b   1.000
_cell.length_c   1.000
_cell.angle_alpha   90.00
_cell.angle_beta   90.00
_cell.angle_gamma   90.00
#
_symmetry.space_group_name_H-M   'P 1'
#
loop_
_entity.id
_entity.type
_entity.pdbx_description
1 polymer ?
#
loop_
_entity_poly.entity_id
_entity_poly.type
_entity_poly.pdbx_seq_one_letter_code
_entity_poly.pdbx_strand_id
1 'polypeptide(L)'
;MLCAQHALNSLLQGHYFTAPDLSAIAHSLDALEHTYDEDTRGGTSTNMDDTGFFSVQVLENALQVWGLSLVRWRSEAMRPYQDHPHTQLAFILNQSQHWYTLRRFGRVSPNPSLDADPGDGHWFNLNSSLPAPERIGSYIWACSCTKPKPKGTPSLP
;
A
#
# COMPACT_ATOMS: atom_id res chain seq x y z
N MET A 1 -10.26 -12.01 -5.85
CA MET A 1 -9.91 -12.33 -4.45
C MET A 1 -8.44 -12.08 -4.10
N LEU A 2 -7.49 -12.09 -5.05
CA LEU A 2 -6.06 -11.85 -4.76
C LEU A 2 -5.68 -10.36 -4.84
N CYS A 3 -6.31 -9.52 -4.00
CA CYS A 3 -6.15 -8.07 -4.07
C CYS A 3 -4.71 -7.60 -3.86
N ALA A 4 -3.97 -8.18 -2.90
CA ALA A 4 -2.58 -7.82 -2.62
C ALA A 4 -1.66 -8.13 -3.81
N GLN A 5 -1.84 -9.28 -4.45
CA GLN A 5 -1.08 -9.66 -5.64
C GLN A 5 -1.32 -8.65 -6.78
N HIS A 6 -2.59 -8.33 -7.06
CA HIS A 6 -2.91 -7.35 -8.10
C HIS A 6 -2.39 -5.96 -7.75
N ALA A 7 -2.44 -5.55 -6.48
CA ALA A 7 -1.92 -4.27 -6.02
C ALA A 7 -0.40 -4.17 -6.25
N LEU A 8 0.37 -5.19 -5.84
CA LEU A 8 1.82 -5.23 -6.01
C LEU A 8 2.24 -5.29 -7.49
N ASN A 9 1.58 -6.12 -8.29
CA ASN A 9 1.88 -6.23 -9.71
C ASN A 9 1.51 -4.95 -10.48
N SER A 10 0.40 -4.31 -10.11
CA SER A 10 0.02 -3.01 -10.66
C SER A 10 1.00 -1.91 -10.25
N LEU A 11 1.50 -1.97 -9.02
CA LEU A 11 2.53 -1.07 -8.52
C LEU A 11 3.84 -1.21 -9.30
N LEU A 12 4.27 -2.43 -9.61
CA LEU A 12 5.51 -2.68 -10.36
C LEU A 12 5.33 -2.61 -11.88
N GLN A 13 4.08 -2.49 -12.36
CA GLN A 13 3.73 -2.54 -13.80
C GLN A 13 4.18 -3.84 -14.47
N GLY A 14 4.13 -4.94 -13.72
CA GLY A 14 4.54 -6.25 -14.18
C GLY A 14 4.05 -7.35 -13.25
N HIS A 15 3.85 -8.52 -13.82
CA HIS A 15 3.51 -9.78 -13.16
C HIS A 15 4.72 -10.40 -12.44
N TYR A 16 5.18 -9.77 -11.36
CA TYR A 16 6.34 -10.24 -10.59
C TYR A 16 5.98 -11.15 -9.42
N PHE A 17 4.83 -10.93 -8.80
CA PHE A 17 4.37 -11.71 -7.66
C PHE A 17 3.20 -12.62 -8.03
N THR A 18 3.28 -13.86 -7.57
CA THR A 18 2.20 -14.83 -7.59
C THR A 18 1.66 -15.10 -6.18
N ALA A 19 0.47 -15.68 -6.08
CA ALA A 19 -0.11 -16.02 -4.78
C ALA A 19 0.77 -16.97 -3.93
N PRO A 20 1.38 -18.03 -4.51
CA PRO A 20 2.35 -18.85 -3.79
C PRO A 20 3.55 -18.07 -3.25
N ASP A 21 4.09 -17.12 -3.99
CA ASP A 21 5.23 -16.31 -3.55
C ASP A 21 4.88 -15.49 -2.31
N LEU A 22 3.70 -14.86 -2.31
CA LEU A 22 3.22 -14.08 -1.16
C LEU A 22 2.89 -14.96 0.05
N SER A 23 2.37 -16.17 -0.18
CA SER A 23 2.12 -17.16 0.88
C SER A 23 3.42 -17.63 1.52
N ALA A 24 4.48 -17.85 0.74
CA ALA A 24 5.79 -18.20 1.28
C ALA A 24 6.37 -17.09 2.17
N ILE A 25 6.19 -15.82 1.78
CA ILE A 25 6.60 -14.67 2.59
C ILE A 25 5.78 -14.62 3.89
N ALA A 26 4.46 -14.81 3.82
CA ALA A 26 3.59 -14.84 5.00
C ALA A 26 4.02 -15.92 6.00
N HIS A 27 4.25 -17.15 5.53
CA HIS A 27 4.72 -18.25 6.37
C HIS A 27 6.10 -17.99 6.99
N SER A 28 7.01 -17.33 6.26
CA SER A 28 8.30 -16.93 6.82
C SER A 28 8.13 -15.91 7.95
N LEU A 29 7.18 -14.98 7.83
CA LEU A 29 6.88 -14.01 8.88
C LEU A 29 6.22 -14.66 10.08
N ASP A 30 5.25 -15.55 9.86
CA ASP A 30 4.63 -16.33 10.94
C ASP A 30 5.69 -17.15 11.70
N ALA A 31 6.62 -17.81 10.99
CA ALA A 31 7.70 -18.55 11.61
C ALA A 31 8.61 -17.67 12.48
N LEU A 32 8.91 -16.44 12.02
CA LEU A 32 9.66 -15.47 12.81
C LEU A 32 8.88 -15.01 14.04
N GLU A 33 7.58 -14.71 13.91
CA GLU A 33 6.72 -14.32 15.03
C GLU A 33 6.63 -15.44 16.07
N HIS A 34 6.51 -16.70 15.64
CA HIS A 34 6.52 -17.89 16.51
C HIS A 34 7.84 -18.14 17.25
N THR A 35 8.95 -17.57 16.78
CA THR A 35 10.23 -17.63 17.53
C THR A 35 10.25 -16.67 18.71
N TYR A 36 9.48 -15.58 18.64
CA TYR A 36 9.42 -14.55 19.68
C TYR A 36 8.22 -14.72 20.60
N ASP A 37 7.13 -15.31 20.11
CA ASP A 37 5.90 -15.49 20.85
C ASP A 37 5.49 -16.97 20.88
N GLU A 38 5.72 -17.59 22.04
CA GLU A 38 5.47 -19.02 22.27
C GLU A 38 3.96 -19.31 22.41
N ASP A 39 3.14 -18.29 22.77
CA ASP A 39 1.69 -18.41 22.98
C ASP A 39 0.90 -18.47 21.67
N THR A 40 1.47 -18.01 20.56
CA THR A 40 0.87 -18.10 19.23
C THR A 40 1.14 -19.45 18.55
N ARG A 41 1.86 -20.37 19.20
CA ARG A 41 2.20 -21.69 18.65
C ARG A 41 0.97 -22.55 18.42
N GLY A 42 0.53 -22.61 17.16
CA GLY A 42 -0.62 -23.41 16.70
C GLY A 42 -1.86 -22.61 16.34
N GLY A 43 -1.80 -21.27 16.35
CA GLY A 43 -2.85 -20.41 15.81
C GLY A 43 -2.88 -20.43 14.27
N THR A 44 -4.04 -20.09 13.70
CA THR A 44 -4.17 -19.76 12.26
C THR A 44 -3.20 -18.64 11.91
N SER A 45 -2.59 -18.71 10.71
CA SER A 45 -1.66 -17.69 10.23
C SER A 45 -2.24 -16.28 10.37
N THR A 46 -1.53 -15.39 11.05
CA THR A 46 -1.96 -13.99 11.23
C THR A 46 -1.66 -13.15 10.01
N ASN A 47 -0.68 -13.56 9.19
CA ASN A 47 -0.21 -12.82 8.03
C ASN A 47 -0.96 -13.16 6.73
N MET A 48 -1.70 -14.27 6.71
CA MET A 48 -2.51 -14.73 5.58
C MET A 48 -3.84 -15.33 6.06
N ASP A 49 -4.94 -14.95 5.42
CA ASP A 49 -6.27 -15.53 5.66
C ASP A 49 -6.65 -16.52 4.54
N ASP A 50 -7.50 -17.49 4.83
CA ASP A 50 -7.99 -18.52 3.91
C ASP A 50 -8.77 -17.93 2.71
N THR A 51 -9.22 -16.69 2.86
CA THR A 51 -9.88 -15.90 1.81
C THR A 51 -8.90 -15.26 0.81
N GLY A 52 -7.58 -15.35 1.06
CA GLY A 52 -6.52 -14.77 0.24
C GLY A 52 -6.17 -13.32 0.59
N PHE A 53 -6.50 -12.88 1.80
CA PHE A 53 -6.01 -11.60 2.35
C PHE A 53 -4.61 -11.74 2.93
N PHE A 54 -3.80 -10.70 2.70
CA PHE A 54 -2.44 -10.61 3.20
C PHE A 54 -2.28 -9.39 4.11
N SER A 55 -1.46 -9.54 5.16
CA SER A 55 -1.11 -8.45 6.07
C SER A 55 -0.20 -7.42 5.39
N VAL A 56 -0.11 -6.23 5.98
CA VAL A 56 0.77 -5.16 5.47
C VAL A 56 2.26 -5.55 5.54
N GLN A 57 2.66 -6.38 6.50
CA GLN A 57 4.05 -6.84 6.66
C GLN A 57 4.49 -7.70 5.47
N VAL A 58 3.59 -8.52 4.92
CA VAL A 58 3.85 -9.31 3.71
C VAL A 58 4.14 -8.39 2.52
N LEU A 59 3.33 -7.34 2.34
CA LEU A 59 3.55 -6.36 1.27
C LEU A 59 4.87 -5.60 1.43
N GLU A 60 5.23 -5.23 2.67
CA GLU A 60 6.49 -4.54 2.96
C GLU A 60 7.71 -5.42 2.64
N ASN A 61 7.70 -6.69 3.07
CA ASN A 61 8.78 -7.64 2.77
C ASN A 61 8.89 -7.93 1.27
N ALA A 62 7.76 -8.06 0.57
CA ALA A 62 7.76 -8.24 -0.88
C ALA A 62 8.40 -7.05 -1.61
N LEU A 63 8.12 -5.82 -1.16
CA LEU A 63 8.69 -4.60 -1.74
C LEU A 63 10.18 -4.42 -1.43
N GLN A 64 10.63 -4.90 -0.27
CA GLN A 64 12.03 -4.82 0.14
C GLN A 64 12.98 -5.52 -0.84
N VAL A 65 12.53 -6.61 -1.49
CA VAL A 65 13.29 -7.32 -2.54
C VAL A 65 13.65 -6.40 -3.71
N TRP A 66 12.82 -5.40 -3.99
CA TRP A 66 13.01 -4.41 -5.05
C TRP A 66 13.71 -3.13 -4.58
N GLY A 67 14.16 -3.09 -3.31
CA GLY A 67 14.72 -1.88 -2.70
C GLY A 67 13.68 -0.79 -2.45
N LEU A 68 12.39 -1.13 -2.43
CA LEU A 68 11.30 -0.21 -2.16
C LEU A 68 10.89 -0.30 -0.69
N SER A 69 10.70 0.84 -0.04
CA SER A 69 10.22 0.92 1.35
C SER A 69 8.76 1.33 1.40
N LEU A 70 7.95 0.60 2.16
CA LEU A 70 6.54 0.94 2.39
C LEU A 70 6.39 1.75 3.69
N VAL A 71 6.25 3.06 3.58
CA VAL A 71 6.13 3.94 4.76
C VAL A 71 4.68 4.36 4.98
N ARG A 72 4.23 4.33 6.24
CA ARG A 72 2.90 4.84 6.61
C ARG A 72 2.80 6.34 6.32
N TRP A 73 1.77 6.75 5.59
CA TRP A 73 1.55 8.15 5.19
C TRP A 73 1.52 9.14 6.37
N ARG A 74 0.94 8.75 7.51
CA ARG A 74 0.83 9.58 8.72
C ARG A 74 2.05 9.51 9.65
N SER A 75 3.15 8.90 9.22
CA SER A 75 4.39 8.85 10.00
C SER A 75 5.11 10.20 9.99
N GLU A 76 6.03 10.39 10.96
CA GLU A 76 6.85 11.60 11.03
C GLU A 76 7.75 11.76 9.81
N ALA A 77 8.31 10.67 9.29
CA ALA A 77 9.14 10.65 8.08
C ALA A 77 8.42 11.21 6.84
N MET A 78 7.08 11.07 6.78
CA MET A 78 6.29 11.50 5.63
C MET A 78 5.69 12.91 5.78
N ARG A 79 5.81 13.56 6.94
CA ARG A 79 5.28 14.92 7.18
C ARG A 79 5.60 15.95 6.08
N PRO A 80 6.86 16.12 5.62
CA PRO A 80 7.15 17.13 4.59
C PRO A 80 6.49 16.82 3.23
N TYR A 81 6.21 15.54 2.96
CA TYR A 81 5.55 15.11 1.73
C TYR A 81 4.02 15.18 1.81
N GLN A 82 3.44 15.34 3.01
CA GLN A 82 1.98 15.43 3.19
C GLN A 82 1.40 16.67 2.51
N ASP A 83 2.16 17.77 2.47
CA ASP A 83 1.76 19.00 1.77
C ASP A 83 1.91 18.87 0.24
N HIS A 84 2.73 17.92 -0.22
CA HIS A 84 3.04 17.70 -1.64
C HIS A 84 2.87 16.22 -2.04
N PRO A 85 1.67 15.63 -1.91
CA PRO A 85 1.46 14.20 -2.15
C PRO A 85 1.66 13.80 -3.61
N HIS A 86 1.69 14.76 -4.54
CA HIS A 86 1.99 14.53 -5.95
C HIS A 86 3.45 14.14 -6.20
N THR A 87 4.37 14.44 -5.28
CA THR A 87 5.80 14.10 -5.40
C THR A 87 6.08 12.60 -5.28
N GLN A 88 5.14 11.84 -4.71
CA GLN A 88 5.32 10.42 -4.49
C GLN A 88 5.10 9.59 -5.75
N LEU A 89 5.79 8.46 -5.85
CA LEU A 89 5.70 7.54 -6.98
C LEU A 89 4.34 6.82 -7.03
N ALA A 90 3.91 6.30 -5.88
CA ALA A 90 2.70 5.52 -5.77
C ALA A 90 2.24 5.43 -4.31
N PHE A 91 0.98 5.04 -4.15
CA PHE A 91 0.35 4.75 -2.87
C PHE A 91 -0.31 3.39 -2.92
N ILE A 92 -0.15 2.63 -1.85
CA ILE A 92 -0.95 1.42 -1.59
C ILE A 92 -2.00 1.80 -0.56
N LEU A 93 -3.26 1.52 -0.87
CA LEU A 93 -4.39 1.80 -0.01
C LEU A 93 -5.07 0.49 0.40
N ASN A 94 -5.57 0.48 1.63
CA ASN A 94 -6.44 -0.57 2.15
C ASN A 94 -7.79 0.04 2.50
N GLN A 95 -8.84 -0.34 1.77
CA GLN A 95 -10.21 0.08 2.05
C GLN A 95 -11.09 -1.16 2.15
N SER A 96 -11.80 -1.32 3.28
CA SER A 96 -12.72 -2.45 3.50
C SER A 96 -12.09 -3.82 3.26
N GLN A 97 -10.88 -4.04 3.81
CA GLN A 97 -10.07 -5.23 3.57
C GLN A 97 -9.82 -5.44 2.07
N HIS A 98 -9.46 -4.41 1.32
CA HIS A 98 -9.12 -4.56 -0.10
C HIS A 98 -7.93 -3.68 -0.43
N TRP A 99 -6.86 -4.32 -0.89
CA TRP A 99 -5.64 -3.66 -1.30
C TRP A 99 -5.75 -3.20 -2.76
N TYR A 100 -5.46 -1.93 -3.00
CA TYR A 100 -5.34 -1.38 -4.33
C TYR A 100 -4.24 -0.32 -4.40
N THR A 101 -3.74 -0.09 -5.60
CA THR A 101 -2.60 0.81 -5.82
C THR A 101 -3.06 2.02 -6.61
N LEU A 102 -2.62 3.19 -6.16
CA LEU A 102 -2.65 4.42 -6.92
C LEU A 102 -1.24 4.71 -7.40
N ARG A 103 -1.05 4.86 -8.71
CA ARG A 103 0.28 5.10 -9.27
C ARG A 103 0.29 6.39 -10.07
N ARG A 104 1.37 7.16 -9.91
CA ARG A 104 1.66 8.33 -10.74
C ARG A 104 2.41 7.88 -11.99
N PHE A 105 1.99 8.41 -13.13
CA PHE A 105 2.68 8.29 -14.40
C PHE A 105 3.01 9.68 -14.91
N GLY A 106 4.26 9.88 -15.32
CA GLY A 106 4.74 11.18 -15.78
C GLY A 106 6.22 11.37 -15.46
N ARG A 107 6.69 12.60 -15.61
CA ARG A 107 8.06 12.97 -15.24
C ARG A 107 8.18 12.99 -13.73
N VAL A 108 8.93 12.05 -13.19
CA VAL A 108 9.35 12.04 -11.79
C VAL A 108 10.82 12.44 -11.78
N SER A 109 11.15 13.49 -11.01
CA SER A 109 12.55 13.86 -10.84
C SER A 109 13.24 12.80 -9.98
N PRO A 110 14.38 12.24 -10.40
CA PRO A 110 15.14 11.32 -9.56
C PRO A 110 15.73 12.00 -8.31
N ASN A 111 15.67 13.34 -8.25
CA ASN A 111 16.08 14.11 -7.09
C ASN A 111 14.90 14.23 -6.08
N PRO A 112 15.06 13.79 -4.82
CA PRO A 112 14.04 13.91 -3.78
C PRO A 112 13.79 15.36 -3.31
N SER A 113 14.54 16.35 -3.79
CA SER A 113 14.24 17.77 -3.52
C SER A 113 12.85 18.15 -4.03
N LEU A 114 12.00 18.68 -3.16
CA LEU A 114 10.66 19.18 -3.50
C LEU A 114 10.68 20.20 -4.65
N ASP A 115 11.76 20.97 -4.79
CA ASP A 115 11.92 21.98 -5.84
C ASP A 115 12.22 21.39 -7.23
N ALA A 116 12.55 20.10 -7.30
CA ALA A 116 13.00 19.45 -8.53
C ALA A 116 11.87 18.73 -9.29
N ASP A 117 10.71 18.50 -8.67
CA ASP A 117 9.57 17.81 -9.30
C ASP A 117 8.48 18.83 -9.68
N PRO A 118 8.20 19.02 -10.98
CA PRO A 118 7.15 19.94 -11.44
C PRO A 118 5.72 19.48 -11.09
N GLY A 119 5.56 18.29 -10.49
CA GLY A 119 4.25 17.76 -10.09
C GLY A 119 3.35 17.34 -11.25
N ASP A 120 3.87 17.38 -12.48
CA ASP A 120 3.13 17.15 -13.72
C ASP A 120 3.04 15.65 -14.05
N GLY A 121 2.40 14.89 -13.14
CA GLY A 121 2.08 13.49 -13.37
C GLY A 121 0.60 13.21 -13.25
N HIS A 122 0.13 12.27 -14.05
CA HIS A 122 -1.23 11.78 -14.03
C HIS A 122 -1.33 10.62 -13.04
N TRP A 123 -2.29 10.70 -12.13
CA TRP A 123 -2.59 9.66 -11.17
C TRP A 123 -3.62 8.70 -11.74
N PHE A 124 -3.39 7.41 -11.58
CA PHE A 124 -4.31 6.37 -11.99
C PHE A 124 -4.64 5.46 -10.81
N ASN A 125 -5.93 5.16 -10.68
CA ASN A 125 -6.45 4.14 -9.80
C ASN A 125 -6.38 2.78 -10.48
N LEU A 126 -5.50 1.92 -9.96
CA LEU A 126 -5.27 0.57 -10.46
C LEU A 126 -5.97 -0.45 -9.57
N ASN A 127 -7.20 -0.14 -9.14
CA ASN A 127 -8.01 -1.07 -8.38
C ASN A 127 -8.43 -2.24 -9.28
N SER A 128 -8.08 -3.46 -8.86
CA SER A 128 -8.42 -4.71 -9.57
C SER A 128 -9.91 -4.96 -9.71
N SER A 129 -10.75 -4.28 -8.92
CA SER A 129 -12.22 -4.38 -9.01
C SER A 129 -12.79 -3.52 -10.14
N LEU A 130 -12.01 -2.62 -10.73
CA LEU A 130 -12.42 -1.78 -11.85
C LEU A 130 -12.09 -2.50 -13.17
N PRO A 131 -12.94 -2.35 -14.22
CA PRO A 131 -12.70 -2.96 -15.52
C PRO A 131 -11.51 -2.33 -16.26
N ALA A 132 -11.17 -1.08 -15.93
CA ALA A 132 -10.09 -0.32 -16.53
C ALA A 132 -9.50 0.66 -15.50
N PRO A 133 -8.24 1.09 -15.68
CA PRO A 133 -7.62 2.07 -14.79
C PRO A 133 -8.31 3.43 -14.91
N GLU A 134 -8.78 3.96 -13.78
CA GLU A 134 -9.44 5.26 -13.73
C GLU A 134 -8.44 6.37 -13.45
N ARG A 135 -8.45 7.43 -14.27
CA ARG A 135 -7.61 8.59 -14.05
C ARG A 135 -8.18 9.44 -12.91
N ILE A 136 -7.37 9.69 -11.88
CA ILE A 136 -7.70 10.59 -10.78
C ILE A 136 -7.37 12.03 -11.22
N GLY A 137 -8.39 12.88 -11.26
CA GLY A 137 -8.21 14.32 -11.49
C GLY A 137 -7.45 14.98 -10.32
N SER A 138 -6.65 16.00 -10.63
CA SER A 138 -5.80 16.72 -9.66
C SER A 138 -6.56 17.22 -8.41
N TYR A 139 -7.83 17.58 -8.55
CA TYR A 139 -8.69 18.08 -7.48
C TYR A 139 -9.21 17.00 -6.51
N ILE A 140 -9.33 15.74 -6.96
CA ILE A 140 -9.82 14.63 -6.14
C ILE A 140 -8.73 14.13 -5.19
N TRP A 141 -7.48 14.23 -5.63
CA TRP A 141 -6.30 13.78 -4.89
C TRP A 141 -6.08 14.55 -3.58
N ALA A 142 -6.20 15.89 -3.64
CA ALA A 142 -6.07 16.75 -2.46
C ALA A 142 -7.14 16.44 -1.40
N CYS A 143 -8.32 15.99 -1.81
CA CYS A 143 -9.44 15.72 -0.90
C CYS A 143 -9.40 14.30 -0.30
N SER A 144 -8.80 13.33 -0.98
CA SER A 144 -8.78 11.92 -0.53
C SER A 144 -7.68 11.64 0.51
N CYS A 145 -6.49 12.24 0.36
CA CYS A 145 -5.38 12.05 1.30
C CYS A 145 -5.49 12.90 2.57
N THR A 146 -6.22 14.02 2.52
CA THR A 146 -6.35 14.96 3.66
C THR A 146 -7.55 14.66 4.55
N LYS A 147 -8.46 13.76 4.19
CA LYS A 147 -9.60 13.46 5.07
C LYS A 147 -9.09 12.85 6.39
N PRO A 148 -9.21 13.55 7.53
CA PRO A 148 -9.02 12.89 8.82
C PRO A 148 -10.06 11.76 8.90
N LYS A 149 -9.71 10.65 9.55
CA LYS A 149 -10.72 9.63 9.89
C LYS A 149 -11.83 10.38 10.65
N PRO A 150 -13.12 10.18 10.34
CA PRO A 150 -14.17 10.72 11.19
C PRO A 150 -13.90 10.18 12.60
N LYS A 151 -13.63 11.09 13.55
CA LYS A 151 -13.52 10.71 14.95
C LYS A 151 -14.84 10.05 15.31
N GLY A 152 -14.77 8.81 15.81
CA GLY A 152 -15.94 8.09 16.28
C GLY A 152 -16.78 9.03 17.15
N THR A 153 -18.05 9.18 16.79
CA THR A 153 -19.02 9.90 17.59
C THR A 153 -19.00 9.33 19.00
N PRO A 154 -18.83 10.15 20.06
CA PRO A 154 -19.02 9.68 21.41
C PRO A 154 -20.51 9.30 21.55
N SER A 155 -20.77 8.03 21.86
CA SER A 155 -22.06 7.59 22.36
C SER A 155 -22.36 8.40 23.62
N LEU A 156 -23.34 9.29 23.54
CA LEU A 156 -23.92 9.96 24.70
C LEU A 156 -24.63 8.93 25.60
N PRO A 157 -24.64 9.16 26.92
CA PRO A 157 -25.08 8.20 27.94
C PRO A 157 -26.58 7.90 27.90
#